data_AF-A0A089PRF1-F1
#
_entry.id   AF-A0A089PRF1-F1
#
_cell.length_a   1.000
_cell.length_b   1.000
_cell.length_c   1.000
_cell.angle_alpha   90.00
_cell.angle_beta   90.00
_cell.angle_gamma   90.00
#
_symmetry.space_group_name_H-M   'P 1'
#
loop_
_entity.id
_entity.type
_entity.pdbx_description
1 polymer ?
#
loop_
_entity_poly.entity_id
_entity_poly.type
_entity_poly.pdbx_seq_one_letter_code
_entity_poly.pdbx_strand_id
1 'polypeptide(L)'
;MGLFQQLKSSLRSLLSGRYPWPGMDVTLKGGQQLHLVGSIHMGTRDMAPLPAGLLKKLQQADALIVEADISGSETPFNNLPSYPPLRERLSETLYQQLEARAGEQGLSLAPFDNQPLWQVAMVLQATNAQKLGLRPNYGIDYQLLHSARALSKPVIELEGADSQVALLLNLPDNGFDLLSDTLTQWHTNARLLQVMIGWWITQPSGETPTLPNTFSQSLYDVLMQQRNLAWRDRLLALPPGRYVVAVGALHLYGEGNLPSMLK
;
A
#
# COMPACT_ATOMS: atom_id res chain seq x y z
N MET A 1 -22.39 36.91 4.86
CA MET A 1 -21.57 36.21 3.86
C MET A 1 -21.62 34.70 4.12
N GLY A 2 -22.69 33.94 3.87
CA GLY A 2 -23.93 34.15 3.14
C GLY A 2 -24.15 32.85 2.37
N LEU A 3 -25.21 32.09 2.70
CA LEU A 3 -25.61 30.74 2.24
C LEU A 3 -25.07 30.25 0.88
N PHE A 4 -24.86 31.12 -0.09
CA PHE A 4 -24.20 30.86 -1.38
C PHE A 4 -22.77 30.28 -1.27
N GLN A 5 -21.96 30.65 -0.27
CA GLN A 5 -20.64 30.02 -0.06
C GLN A 5 -20.77 28.60 0.50
N GLN A 6 -21.72 28.36 1.40
CA GLN A 6 -22.03 27.02 1.91
C GLN A 6 -22.61 26.13 0.80
N LEU A 7 -23.58 26.61 0.01
CA LEU A 7 -24.11 25.90 -1.16
C LEU A 7 -23.05 25.60 -2.22
N LYS A 8 -22.10 26.53 -2.48
CA LYS A 8 -20.94 26.26 -3.34
C LYS A 8 -19.97 25.23 -2.74
N SER A 9 -19.79 25.20 -1.42
CA SER A 9 -18.98 24.17 -0.75
C SER A 9 -19.66 22.80 -0.78
N SER A 10 -20.98 22.75 -0.62
CA SER A 10 -21.79 21.54 -0.69
C SER A 10 -21.85 20.99 -2.12
N LEU A 11 -22.06 21.83 -3.14
CA LEU A 11 -21.98 21.42 -4.54
C LEU A 11 -20.56 21.02 -4.96
N ARG A 12 -19.51 21.67 -4.45
CA ARG A 12 -18.11 21.25 -4.67
C ARG A 12 -17.76 19.95 -3.94
N SER A 13 -18.41 19.64 -2.82
CA SER A 13 -18.25 18.35 -2.13
C SER A 13 -18.94 17.22 -2.90
N LEU A 14 -20.10 17.50 -3.50
CA LEU A 14 -20.82 16.59 -4.40
C LEU A 14 -20.14 16.42 -5.78
N LEU A 15 -19.30 17.40 -6.16
CA LEU A 15 -18.41 17.37 -7.32
C LEU A 15 -16.94 17.19 -6.91
N SER A 16 -16.67 16.60 -5.74
CA SER A 16 -15.30 16.20 -5.38
C SER A 16 -14.83 15.21 -6.46
N GLY A 17 -13.83 15.66 -7.23
CA GLY A 17 -13.57 15.13 -8.56
C GLY A 17 -13.34 13.64 -8.54
N ARG A 18 -14.20 12.88 -9.23
CA ARG A 18 -13.89 11.48 -9.54
C ARG A 18 -12.66 11.47 -10.45
N TYR A 19 -11.56 10.99 -9.91
CA TYR A 19 -10.33 10.80 -10.66
C TYR A 19 -10.43 9.51 -11.48
N PRO A 20 -9.83 9.42 -12.67
CA PRO A 20 -9.68 8.17 -13.41
C PRO A 20 -8.60 7.25 -12.81
N TRP A 21 -8.24 7.46 -11.54
CA TRP A 21 -7.33 6.67 -10.73
C TRP A 21 -7.88 6.66 -9.28
N PRO A 22 -7.45 5.73 -8.42
CA PRO A 22 -7.85 5.72 -7.00
C PRO A 22 -7.20 6.90 -6.28
N GLY A 23 -7.89 8.04 -6.25
CA GLY A 23 -7.45 9.23 -5.54
C GLY A 23 -8.59 10.09 -5.04
N MET A 24 -8.27 10.98 -4.11
CA MET A 24 -9.22 11.93 -3.52
C MET A 24 -8.49 13.17 -3.01
N ASP A 25 -9.19 14.30 -2.92
CA ASP A 25 -8.63 15.50 -2.31
C ASP A 25 -9.15 15.67 -0.86
N VAL A 26 -8.26 16.04 0.05
CA VAL A 26 -8.58 16.38 1.43
C VAL A 26 -7.99 17.76 1.73
N THR A 27 -8.80 18.66 2.28
CA THR A 27 -8.33 19.98 2.75
C THR A 27 -8.39 20.00 4.27
N LEU A 28 -7.23 20.18 4.90
CA LEU A 28 -7.11 20.23 6.36
C LEU A 28 -7.34 21.67 6.86
N LYS A 29 -7.74 21.79 8.14
CA LYS A 29 -8.00 23.10 8.78
C LYS A 29 -6.76 24.00 8.82
N GLY A 30 -5.57 23.42 8.85
CA GLY A 30 -4.29 24.15 8.82
C GLY A 30 -3.93 24.73 7.45
N GLY A 31 -4.75 24.54 6.41
CA GLY A 31 -4.49 25.05 5.06
C GLY A 31 -3.70 24.09 4.17
N GLN A 32 -3.43 22.86 4.63
CA GLN A 32 -2.85 21.79 3.80
C GLN A 32 -3.91 21.29 2.80
N GLN A 33 -3.52 21.15 1.54
CA GLN A 33 -4.31 20.54 0.47
C GLN A 33 -3.63 19.25 0.06
N LEU A 34 -4.21 18.12 0.45
CA LEU A 34 -3.67 16.79 0.19
C LEU A 34 -4.42 16.18 -1.00
N HIS A 35 -3.68 15.74 -2.01
CA HIS A 35 -4.19 14.80 -3.01
C HIS A 35 -3.73 13.40 -2.63
N LEU A 36 -4.61 12.62 -2.02
CA LEU A 36 -4.34 11.24 -1.61
C LEU A 36 -4.46 10.32 -2.83
N VAL A 37 -3.51 9.39 -2.98
CA VAL A 37 -3.41 8.44 -4.09
C VAL A 37 -3.22 7.04 -3.50
N GLY A 38 -4.13 6.13 -3.83
CA GLY A 38 -4.08 4.73 -3.41
C GLY A 38 -3.09 3.96 -4.28
N SER A 39 -1.86 3.82 -3.80
CA SER A 39 -0.79 3.16 -4.54
C SER A 39 -0.84 1.64 -4.44
N ILE A 40 -0.19 0.99 -5.41
CA ILE A 40 0.12 -0.43 -5.40
C ILE A 40 1.58 -0.62 -5.83
N HIS A 41 2.32 -1.46 -5.12
CA HIS A 41 3.77 -1.63 -5.30
C HIS A 41 4.17 -2.29 -6.62
N MET A 42 3.28 -3.10 -7.20
CA MET A 42 3.51 -3.77 -8.47
C MET A 42 2.32 -3.52 -9.38
N GLY A 43 2.60 -3.29 -10.67
CA GLY A 43 1.57 -2.99 -11.65
C GLY A 43 1.76 -3.75 -12.95
N THR A 44 0.83 -3.54 -13.88
CA THR A 44 0.94 -4.04 -15.26
C THR A 44 1.43 -2.93 -16.19
N ARG A 45 1.84 -3.31 -17.40
CA ARG A 45 2.28 -2.34 -18.41
C ARG A 45 1.23 -1.26 -18.70
N ASP A 46 -0.05 -1.61 -18.65
CA ASP A 46 -1.16 -0.70 -18.96
C ASP A 46 -1.38 0.37 -17.88
N MET A 47 -0.74 0.23 -16.71
CA MET A 47 -0.72 1.25 -15.65
C MET A 47 0.42 2.28 -15.84
N ALA A 48 1.18 2.19 -16.93
CA ALA A 48 2.27 3.10 -17.24
C ALA A 48 2.09 3.71 -18.65
N PRO A 49 2.31 5.02 -18.82
CA PRO A 49 2.69 5.99 -17.79
C PRO A 49 1.53 6.34 -16.85
N LEU A 50 1.85 6.95 -15.70
CA LEU A 50 0.84 7.52 -14.80
C LEU A 50 -0.10 8.49 -15.55
N PRO A 51 -1.37 8.63 -15.10
CA PRO A 51 -2.31 9.56 -15.71
C PRO A 51 -1.77 10.99 -15.76
N ALA A 52 -1.91 11.66 -16.89
CA ALA A 52 -1.41 13.02 -17.08
C ALA A 52 -1.97 14.01 -16.03
N GLY A 53 -3.22 13.80 -15.59
CA GLY A 53 -3.83 14.60 -14.51
C GLY A 53 -3.12 14.44 -13.16
N LEU A 54 -2.66 13.22 -12.84
CA LEU A 54 -1.89 12.95 -11.62
C LEU A 54 -0.49 13.58 -11.71
N LEU A 55 0.18 13.44 -12.85
CA LEU A 55 1.48 14.09 -13.09
C LEU A 55 1.39 15.62 -12.97
N LYS A 56 0.30 16.22 -13.47
CA LYS A 56 0.05 17.66 -13.31
C LYS A 56 -0.14 18.06 -11.85
N LYS A 57 -0.83 17.23 -11.05
CA LYS A 57 -0.96 17.48 -9.60
C LYS A 57 0.39 17.40 -8.91
N LEU A 58 1.21 16.40 -9.23
CA LEU A 58 2.57 16.27 -8.70
C LEU A 58 3.46 17.47 -9.08
N GLN A 59 3.38 17.94 -10.33
CA GLN A 59 4.11 19.12 -10.78
C GLN A 59 3.72 20.39 -9.99
N GLN A 60 2.45 20.52 -9.60
CA GLN A 60 1.92 21.65 -8.84
C GLN A 60 2.06 21.51 -7.33
N ALA A 61 2.47 20.33 -6.84
CA ALA A 61 2.66 20.08 -5.42
C ALA A 61 3.99 20.67 -4.94
N ASP A 62 4.02 21.03 -3.66
CA ASP A 62 5.21 21.46 -2.93
C ASP A 62 6.12 20.25 -2.64
N ALA A 63 5.53 19.08 -2.37
CA ALA A 63 6.26 17.82 -2.19
C ALA A 63 5.40 16.60 -2.57
N LEU A 64 6.07 15.49 -2.88
CA LEU A 64 5.50 14.15 -2.84
C LEU A 64 5.70 13.58 -1.43
N ILE A 65 4.63 13.06 -0.84
CA ILE A 65 4.67 12.35 0.43
C ILE A 65 4.43 10.86 0.14
N VAL A 66 5.27 10.00 0.70
CA VAL A 66 5.21 8.54 0.55
C VAL A 66 5.31 7.86 1.90
N GLU A 67 4.94 6.58 1.99
CA GLU A 67 5.20 5.77 3.19
C GLU A 67 6.72 5.69 3.47
N ALA A 68 7.46 5.32 2.42
CA ALA A 68 8.92 5.18 2.43
C ALA A 68 9.49 5.46 1.02
N ASP A 69 10.70 6.00 0.94
CA ASP A 69 11.46 6.09 -0.31
C ASP A 69 12.16 4.74 -0.59
N ILE A 70 11.53 3.95 -1.44
CA ILE A 70 11.99 2.61 -1.84
C ILE A 70 13.00 2.62 -3.01
N SER A 71 13.65 3.74 -3.28
CA SER A 71 14.61 3.84 -4.38
C SER A 71 16.04 3.43 -4.04
N GLY A 72 16.33 3.25 -2.76
CA GLY A 72 17.60 2.73 -2.31
C GLY A 72 17.83 1.33 -2.88
N SER A 73 19.10 1.01 -3.13
CA SER A 73 19.54 -0.30 -3.63
C SER A 73 19.82 -1.31 -2.51
N GLU A 74 19.60 -0.95 -1.25
CA GLU A 74 19.87 -1.85 -0.13
C GLU A 74 18.78 -2.91 -0.02
N THR A 75 19.20 -4.17 0.04
CA THR A 75 18.32 -5.29 0.38
C THR A 75 18.25 -5.38 1.90
N PRO A 76 17.13 -4.98 2.54
CA PRO A 76 17.09 -4.78 3.98
C PRO A 76 17.10 -6.08 4.81
N PHE A 77 17.22 -7.23 4.15
CA PHE A 77 17.04 -8.57 4.74
C PHE A 77 18.31 -9.43 4.69
N ASN A 78 19.50 -8.83 4.51
CA ASN A 78 20.74 -9.59 4.33
C ASN A 78 21.25 -10.31 5.59
N ASN A 79 20.71 -10.02 6.78
CA ASN A 79 21.19 -10.57 8.06
C ASN A 79 20.03 -11.06 8.94
N LEU A 80 19.15 -11.90 8.41
CA LEU A 80 18.06 -12.50 9.20
C LEU A 80 18.58 -13.66 10.06
N PRO A 81 18.04 -13.84 11.29
CA PRO A 81 18.34 -15.02 12.09
C PRO A 81 17.83 -16.29 11.40
N SER A 82 18.52 -17.40 11.60
CA SER A 82 18.08 -18.71 11.13
C SER A 82 17.08 -19.33 12.11
N TYR A 83 16.04 -19.96 11.58
CA TYR A 83 14.99 -20.64 12.35
C TYR A 83 15.01 -22.16 12.12
N PRO A 84 14.37 -22.97 12.99
CA PRO A 84 14.11 -24.37 12.69
C PRO A 84 13.38 -24.56 11.35
N PRO A 85 13.47 -25.73 10.71
CA PRO A 85 12.74 -26.05 9.48
C PRO A 85 11.24 -25.72 9.56
N LEU A 86 10.61 -25.41 8.42
CA LEU A 86 9.18 -25.07 8.36
C LEU A 86 8.30 -26.20 8.91
N ARG A 87 8.66 -27.47 8.66
CA ARG A 87 7.94 -28.65 9.17
C ARG A 87 7.92 -28.75 10.71
N GLU A 88 8.90 -28.15 11.39
CA GLU A 88 8.97 -28.14 12.86
C GLU A 88 8.20 -26.95 13.47
N ARG A 89 7.95 -25.90 12.68
CA ARG A 89 7.30 -24.66 13.12
C ARG A 89 5.81 -24.57 12.76
N LEU A 90 5.39 -25.33 11.76
CA LEU A 90 4.01 -25.29 11.25
C LEU A 90 3.28 -26.60 11.59
N SER A 91 1.97 -26.51 11.80
CA SER A 91 1.14 -27.71 11.85
C SER A 91 1.17 -28.43 10.51
N GLU A 92 0.95 -29.76 10.53
CA GLU A 92 0.92 -30.57 9.30
C GLU A 92 -0.05 -29.99 8.26
N THR A 93 -1.24 -29.57 8.69
CA THR A 93 -2.24 -28.95 7.79
C THR A 93 -1.73 -27.65 7.16
N LEU A 94 -1.13 -26.76 7.94
CA LEU A 94 -0.65 -25.48 7.41
C LEU A 94 0.58 -25.66 6.51
N TYR A 95 1.46 -26.59 6.86
CA TYR A 95 2.62 -26.95 6.05
C TYR A 95 2.20 -27.55 4.70
N GLN A 96 1.20 -28.44 4.67
CA GLN A 96 0.65 -28.98 3.41
C GLN A 96 0.01 -27.88 2.54
N GLN A 97 -0.69 -26.92 3.14
CA GLN A 97 -1.22 -25.76 2.41
C GLN A 97 -0.09 -24.92 1.81
N LEU A 98 0.98 -24.67 2.60
CA LEU A 98 2.15 -23.96 2.15
C LEU A 98 2.83 -24.67 0.96
N GLU A 99 3.07 -25.99 1.05
CA GLU A 99 3.62 -26.78 -0.05
C GLU A 99 2.74 -26.72 -1.30
N ALA A 100 1.42 -26.85 -1.15
CA ALA A 100 0.49 -26.76 -2.26
C ALA A 100 0.56 -25.38 -2.96
N ARG A 101 0.50 -24.27 -2.19
CA ARG A 101 0.57 -22.91 -2.77
C ARG A 101 1.93 -22.61 -3.38
N ALA A 102 3.02 -23.03 -2.75
CA ALA A 102 4.35 -22.91 -3.34
C ALA A 102 4.45 -23.71 -4.65
N GLY A 103 3.92 -24.93 -4.68
CA GLY A 103 3.87 -25.77 -5.88
C GLY A 103 3.06 -25.17 -7.03
N GLU A 104 1.88 -24.61 -6.75
CA GLU A 104 1.08 -23.83 -7.74
C GLU A 104 1.90 -22.67 -8.33
N GLN A 105 2.79 -22.09 -7.52
CA GLN A 105 3.69 -21.01 -7.92
C GLN A 105 5.01 -21.49 -8.53
N GLY A 106 5.25 -22.80 -8.65
CA GLY A 106 6.53 -23.34 -9.13
C GLY A 106 7.70 -22.98 -8.22
N LEU A 107 7.43 -22.66 -6.96
CA LEU A 107 8.39 -22.24 -5.96
C LEU A 107 8.86 -23.46 -5.16
N SER A 108 10.18 -23.63 -5.03
CA SER A 108 10.74 -24.57 -4.05
C SER A 108 10.82 -23.89 -2.68
N LEU A 109 10.39 -24.57 -1.63
CA LEU A 109 10.50 -24.08 -0.25
C LEU A 109 11.90 -24.22 0.33
N ALA A 110 12.78 -25.02 -0.26
CA ALA A 110 14.12 -25.31 0.28
C ALA A 110 14.95 -24.06 0.59
N PRO A 111 14.97 -22.99 -0.24
CA PRO A 111 15.71 -21.76 0.08
C PRO A 111 15.13 -20.98 1.28
N PHE A 112 13.89 -21.27 1.68
CA PHE A 112 13.13 -20.53 2.68
C PHE A 112 12.85 -21.34 3.95
N ASP A 113 13.33 -22.59 4.02
CA ASP A 113 12.96 -23.53 5.08
C ASP A 113 13.35 -23.05 6.50
N ASN A 114 14.48 -22.34 6.58
CA ASN A 114 14.99 -21.76 7.83
C ASN A 114 14.76 -20.25 7.94
N GLN A 115 13.96 -19.65 7.05
CA GLN A 115 13.66 -18.22 7.06
C GLN A 115 12.46 -17.89 7.96
N PRO A 116 12.33 -16.64 8.45
CA PRO A 116 11.14 -16.24 9.20
C PRO A 116 9.86 -16.37 8.37
N LEU A 117 8.75 -16.64 9.04
CA LEU A 117 7.47 -16.95 8.38
C LEU A 117 6.92 -15.75 7.60
N TRP A 118 7.13 -14.52 8.08
CA TRP A 118 6.76 -13.31 7.33
C TRP A 118 7.49 -13.24 5.97
N GLN A 119 8.76 -13.68 5.89
CA GLN A 119 9.52 -13.61 4.64
C GLN A 119 8.99 -14.63 3.64
N VAL A 120 8.66 -15.84 4.11
CA VAL A 120 7.99 -16.87 3.31
C VAL A 120 6.67 -16.32 2.74
N ALA A 121 5.86 -15.67 3.58
CA ALA A 121 4.60 -15.04 3.16
C ALA A 121 4.80 -13.96 2.10
N MET A 122 5.81 -13.08 2.27
CA MET A 122 6.14 -12.02 1.31
C MET A 122 6.61 -12.60 -0.04
N VAL A 123 7.44 -13.64 -0.02
CA VAL A 123 7.92 -14.32 -1.24
C VAL A 123 6.76 -14.96 -2.00
N LEU A 124 5.85 -15.64 -1.30
CA LEU A 124 4.66 -16.23 -1.93
C LEU A 124 3.79 -15.16 -2.62
N GLN A 125 3.52 -14.06 -1.92
CA GLN A 125 2.72 -12.95 -2.44
C GLN A 125 3.38 -12.27 -3.64
N ALA A 126 4.69 -11.98 -3.56
CA ALA A 126 5.44 -11.39 -4.66
C ALA A 126 5.48 -12.32 -5.88
N THR A 127 5.70 -13.62 -5.66
CA THR A 127 5.71 -14.62 -6.74
C THR A 127 4.34 -14.73 -7.41
N ASN A 128 3.25 -14.76 -6.62
CA ASN A 128 1.89 -14.78 -7.14
C ASN A 128 1.58 -13.53 -7.98
N ALA A 129 1.94 -12.34 -7.49
CA ALA A 129 1.81 -11.10 -8.25
C ALA A 129 2.61 -11.14 -9.57
N GLN A 130 3.84 -11.64 -9.54
CA GLN A 130 4.67 -11.76 -10.75
C GLN A 130 4.09 -12.74 -11.78
N LYS A 131 3.49 -13.86 -11.33
CA LYS A 131 2.78 -14.80 -12.20
C LYS A 131 1.55 -14.19 -12.85
N LEU A 132 0.87 -13.27 -12.15
CA LEU A 132 -0.21 -12.46 -12.70
C LEU A 132 0.29 -11.37 -13.67
N GLY A 133 1.59 -11.34 -13.99
CA GLY A 133 2.19 -10.41 -14.96
C GLY A 133 2.61 -9.07 -14.35
N LEU A 134 2.47 -8.88 -13.03
CA LEU A 134 2.81 -7.62 -12.40
C LEU A 134 4.33 -7.48 -12.26
N ARG A 135 4.82 -6.24 -12.36
CA ARG A 135 6.24 -5.90 -12.20
C ARG A 135 6.40 -4.67 -11.30
N PRO A 136 7.48 -4.59 -10.50
CA PRO A 136 7.71 -3.45 -9.61
C PRO A 136 7.87 -2.12 -10.33
N ASN A 137 8.50 -2.11 -11.51
CA ASN A 137 8.72 -0.89 -12.30
C ASN A 137 7.42 -0.27 -12.85
N TYR A 138 6.31 -1.02 -12.87
CA TYR A 138 4.98 -0.50 -13.17
C TYR A 138 4.17 -0.17 -11.91
N GLY A 139 4.72 -0.41 -10.72
CA GLY A 139 4.13 -0.01 -9.45
C GLY A 139 3.94 1.50 -9.36
N ILE A 140 2.85 1.92 -8.73
CA ILE A 140 2.47 3.33 -8.63
C ILE A 140 3.45 4.09 -7.74
N ASP A 141 3.90 3.47 -6.64
CA ASP A 141 4.90 4.05 -5.75
C ASP A 141 6.19 4.36 -6.50
N TYR A 142 6.68 3.37 -7.27
CA TYR A 142 7.89 3.50 -8.07
C TYR A 142 7.74 4.60 -9.13
N GLN A 143 6.63 4.60 -9.87
CA GLN A 143 6.39 5.60 -10.91
C GLN A 143 6.28 7.03 -10.34
N LEU A 144 5.64 7.21 -9.17
CA LEU A 144 5.53 8.51 -8.51
C LEU A 144 6.86 9.01 -7.97
N LEU A 145 7.63 8.15 -7.30
CA LEU A 145 8.99 8.48 -6.83
C LEU A 145 9.91 8.87 -8.00
N HIS A 146 9.88 8.10 -9.09
CA HIS A 146 10.66 8.41 -10.29
C HIS A 146 10.23 9.76 -10.90
N SER A 147 8.92 10.01 -10.99
CA SER A 147 8.38 11.27 -11.51
C SER A 147 8.73 12.47 -10.62
N ALA A 148 8.68 12.31 -9.30
CA ALA A 148 9.06 13.35 -8.35
C ALA A 148 10.54 13.73 -8.51
N ARG A 149 11.44 12.75 -8.65
CA ARG A 149 12.86 13.00 -8.93
C ARG A 149 13.08 13.73 -10.24
N ALA A 150 12.43 13.28 -11.32
CA ALA A 150 12.51 13.94 -12.62
C ALA A 150 12.04 15.40 -12.57
N LEU A 151 11.06 15.70 -11.71
CA LEU A 151 10.53 17.05 -11.48
C LEU A 151 11.28 17.82 -10.38
N SER A 152 12.35 17.27 -9.80
CA SER A 152 13.06 17.81 -8.63
C SER A 152 12.13 18.18 -7.47
N LYS A 153 11.08 17.37 -7.26
CA LYS A 153 10.13 17.53 -6.15
C LYS A 153 10.71 16.92 -4.88
N PRO A 154 10.68 17.64 -3.75
CA PRO A 154 10.99 17.07 -2.45
C PRO A 154 10.13 15.82 -2.20
N VAL A 155 10.75 14.79 -1.64
CA VAL A 155 10.08 13.57 -1.16
C VAL A 155 10.10 13.59 0.36
N ILE A 156 8.95 13.40 0.99
CA ILE A 156 8.78 13.34 2.45
C ILE A 156 8.26 11.94 2.81
N GLU A 157 8.92 11.27 3.75
CA GLU A 157 8.53 9.93 4.21
C GLU A 157 7.67 9.98 5.47
N LEU A 158 6.61 9.16 5.50
CA LEU A 158 5.74 9.04 6.67
C LEU A 158 6.30 8.10 7.75
N GLU A 159 7.17 7.16 7.40
CA GLU A 159 7.82 6.25 8.36
C GLU A 159 9.20 5.76 7.91
N GLY A 160 9.45 5.67 6.61
CA GLY A 160 10.74 5.26 6.04
C GLY A 160 10.91 3.73 5.91
N ALA A 161 11.85 3.31 5.07
CA ALA A 161 12.05 1.89 4.74
C ALA A 161 12.46 1.04 5.95
N ASP A 162 13.35 1.56 6.80
CA ASP A 162 13.82 0.87 8.01
C ASP A 162 12.68 0.59 9.00
N SER A 163 11.72 1.52 9.12
CA SER A 163 10.55 1.33 9.97
C SER A 163 9.65 0.20 9.46
N GLN A 164 9.46 0.09 8.14
CA GLN A 164 8.70 -1.01 7.53
C GLN A 164 9.36 -2.37 7.75
N VAL A 165 10.69 -2.40 7.63
CA VAL A 165 11.48 -3.61 7.92
C VAL A 165 11.38 -3.98 9.39
N ALA A 166 11.52 -3.00 10.29
CA ALA A 166 11.39 -3.22 11.72
C ALA A 166 9.99 -3.73 12.11
N LEU A 167 8.93 -3.27 11.44
CA LEU A 167 7.57 -3.81 11.63
C LEU A 167 7.53 -5.32 11.33
N LEU A 168 8.11 -5.76 10.20
CA LEU A 168 8.15 -7.17 9.83
C LEU A 168 9.01 -8.01 10.79
N LEU A 169 10.18 -7.49 11.19
CA LEU A 169 11.09 -8.17 12.12
C LEU A 169 10.49 -8.38 13.51
N ASN A 170 9.60 -7.48 13.94
CA ASN A 170 8.96 -7.52 15.26
C ASN A 170 7.58 -8.22 15.25
N LEU A 171 7.16 -8.81 14.12
CA LEU A 171 5.90 -9.56 14.09
C LEU A 171 5.97 -10.76 15.06
N PRO A 172 4.91 -10.99 15.86
CA PRO A 172 4.83 -12.16 16.74
C PRO A 172 5.07 -13.47 15.99
N ASP A 173 5.70 -14.43 16.68
CA ASP A 173 6.02 -15.76 16.16
C ASP A 173 6.73 -15.72 14.80
N ASN A 174 7.54 -14.67 14.60
CA ASN A 174 8.29 -14.40 13.37
C ASN A 174 7.40 -14.29 12.13
N GLY A 175 6.15 -13.84 12.32
CA GLY A 175 5.17 -13.64 11.25
C GLY A 175 4.24 -14.82 10.99
N PHE A 176 3.93 -15.63 12.00
CA PHE A 176 3.00 -16.76 11.85
C PHE A 176 1.65 -16.32 11.29
N ASP A 177 1.03 -15.30 11.89
CA ASP A 177 -0.27 -14.77 11.46
C ASP A 177 -0.22 -14.31 9.99
N LEU A 178 0.89 -13.71 9.55
CA LEU A 178 1.01 -13.17 8.19
C LEU A 178 1.03 -14.30 7.16
N LEU A 179 1.76 -15.39 7.47
CA LEU A 179 1.76 -16.58 6.64
C LEU A 179 0.40 -17.28 6.65
N SER A 180 -0.19 -17.46 7.83
CA SER A 180 -1.51 -18.09 7.99
C SER A 180 -2.60 -17.36 7.21
N ASP A 181 -2.68 -16.04 7.33
CA ASP A 181 -3.64 -15.21 6.61
C ASP A 181 -3.37 -15.23 5.10
N THR A 182 -2.10 -15.20 4.69
CA THR A 182 -1.72 -15.33 3.26
C THR A 182 -2.25 -16.63 2.64
N LEU A 183 -2.09 -17.75 3.35
CA LEU A 183 -2.54 -19.07 2.86
C LEU A 183 -4.06 -19.20 2.90
N THR A 184 -4.69 -18.71 3.97
CA THR A 184 -6.15 -18.78 4.17
C THR A 184 -6.90 -17.88 3.19
N GLN A 185 -6.40 -16.66 2.97
CA GLN A 185 -7.03 -15.64 2.11
C GLN A 185 -6.45 -15.63 0.70
N TRP A 186 -5.78 -16.70 0.27
CA TRP A 186 -5.03 -16.77 -1.00
C TRP A 186 -5.81 -16.25 -2.22
N HIS A 187 -7.01 -16.78 -2.44
CA HIS A 187 -7.87 -16.40 -3.56
C HIS A 187 -8.51 -15.02 -3.37
N THR A 188 -8.86 -14.67 -2.13
CA THR A 188 -9.39 -13.36 -1.78
C THR A 188 -8.37 -12.27 -2.09
N ASN A 189 -7.14 -12.41 -1.61
CA ASN A 189 -6.04 -11.47 -1.82
C ASN A 189 -5.70 -11.32 -3.31
N ALA A 190 -5.68 -12.42 -4.07
CA ALA A 190 -5.49 -12.36 -5.53
C ALA A 190 -6.60 -11.56 -6.23
N ARG A 191 -7.86 -11.73 -5.82
CA ARG A 191 -8.99 -10.98 -6.35
C ARG A 191 -8.94 -9.50 -5.96
N LEU A 192 -8.56 -9.18 -4.73
CA LEU A 192 -8.38 -7.80 -4.28
C LEU A 192 -7.29 -7.08 -5.07
N LEU A 193 -6.18 -7.76 -5.34
CA LEU A 193 -5.12 -7.23 -6.19
C LEU A 193 -5.64 -6.91 -7.60
N GLN A 194 -6.43 -7.81 -8.21
CA GLN A 194 -7.06 -7.55 -9.51
C GLN A 194 -8.03 -6.36 -9.48
N VAL A 195 -8.80 -6.19 -8.39
CA VAL A 195 -9.68 -5.02 -8.22
C VAL A 195 -8.86 -3.73 -8.16
N MET A 196 -7.77 -3.70 -7.38
CA MET A 196 -6.90 -2.52 -7.26
C MET A 196 -6.20 -2.19 -8.58
N ILE A 197 -5.73 -3.19 -9.32
CA ILE A 197 -5.22 -2.99 -10.69
C ILE A 197 -6.32 -2.42 -11.59
N GLY A 198 -7.53 -2.97 -11.49
CA GLY A 198 -8.70 -2.52 -12.23
C GLY A 198 -8.93 -1.02 -12.05
N TRP A 199 -8.82 -0.50 -10.83
CA TRP A 199 -8.97 0.94 -10.54
C TRP A 199 -7.95 1.85 -11.24
N TRP A 200 -6.79 1.30 -11.63
CA TRP A 200 -5.74 2.03 -12.35
C TRP A 200 -5.87 1.92 -13.87
N ILE A 201 -6.53 0.88 -14.38
CA ILE A 201 -6.70 0.64 -15.83
C ILE A 201 -8.04 1.21 -16.31
N THR A 202 -9.11 0.96 -15.56
CA THR A 202 -10.46 1.41 -15.88
C THR A 202 -10.96 2.32 -14.77
N GLN A 203 -11.55 3.45 -15.15
CA GLN A 203 -12.16 4.34 -14.16
C GLN A 203 -13.25 3.55 -13.40
N PRO A 204 -13.21 3.48 -12.05
CA PRO A 204 -14.26 2.83 -11.29
C PRO A 204 -15.61 3.49 -11.60
N SER A 205 -16.54 2.72 -12.17
CA SER A 205 -17.91 3.21 -12.39
C SER A 205 -18.65 3.22 -11.05
N GLY A 206 -18.79 4.39 -10.41
CA GLY A 206 -19.54 4.56 -9.17
C GLY A 206 -18.68 4.96 -7.98
N GLU A 207 -19.13 4.63 -6.77
CA GLU A 207 -18.32 4.77 -5.55
C GLU A 207 -17.26 3.67 -5.52
N THR A 208 -16.03 4.03 -5.15
CA THR A 208 -14.96 3.04 -4.97
C THR A 208 -15.29 2.20 -3.74
N PRO A 209 -15.47 0.88 -3.88
CA PRO A 209 -15.90 0.04 -2.77
C PRO A 209 -14.82 -0.03 -1.69
N THR A 210 -15.24 -0.17 -0.44
CA THR A 210 -14.34 -0.46 0.67
C THR A 210 -13.63 -1.79 0.43
N LEU A 211 -12.31 -1.80 0.58
CA LEU A 211 -11.52 -3.03 0.53
C LEU A 211 -11.75 -3.82 1.83
N PRO A 212 -12.11 -5.11 1.74
CA PRO A 212 -12.28 -5.94 2.93
C PRO A 212 -10.94 -6.15 3.63
N ASN A 213 -10.99 -6.22 4.96
CA ASN A 213 -9.85 -6.63 5.76
C ASN A 213 -9.62 -8.14 5.61
N THR A 214 -8.43 -8.53 5.18
CA THR A 214 -8.00 -9.93 5.08
C THR A 214 -6.92 -10.30 6.10
N PHE A 215 -6.57 -9.37 6.99
CA PHE A 215 -5.67 -9.60 8.10
C PHE A 215 -6.46 -9.99 9.36
N SER A 216 -5.87 -10.89 10.14
CA SER A 216 -6.16 -11.05 11.56
C SER A 216 -6.07 -9.71 12.29
N GLN A 217 -6.82 -9.58 13.40
CA GLN A 217 -6.92 -8.30 14.11
C GLN A 217 -5.56 -7.77 14.58
N SER A 218 -4.69 -8.64 15.10
CA SER A 218 -3.32 -8.32 15.53
C SER A 218 -2.51 -7.68 14.41
N LEU A 219 -2.52 -8.29 13.22
CA LEU A 219 -1.84 -7.76 12.04
C LEU A 219 -2.47 -6.50 11.52
N TYR A 220 -3.80 -6.41 11.51
CA TYR A 220 -4.51 -5.22 11.08
C TYR A 220 -4.14 -4.01 11.96
N ASP A 221 -4.06 -4.19 13.27
CA ASP A 221 -3.71 -3.12 14.20
C ASP A 221 -2.30 -2.58 13.91
N VAL A 222 -1.33 -3.47 13.65
CA VAL A 222 0.08 -3.10 13.41
C VAL A 222 0.31 -2.58 11.99
N LEU A 223 -0.20 -3.26 10.97
CA LEU A 223 0.05 -2.93 9.56
C LEU A 223 -0.85 -1.81 9.04
N MET A 224 -1.97 -1.53 9.70
CA MET A 224 -2.94 -0.52 9.24
C MET A 224 -3.21 0.54 10.30
N GLN A 225 -3.78 0.16 11.45
CA GLN A 225 -4.37 1.13 12.38
C GLN A 225 -3.32 2.07 13.00
N GLN A 226 -2.24 1.51 13.55
CA GLN A 226 -1.18 2.29 14.20
C GLN A 226 -0.47 3.21 13.21
N ARG A 227 -0.22 2.71 11.98
CA ARG A 227 0.38 3.49 10.89
C ARG A 227 -0.52 4.64 10.47
N ASN A 228 -1.82 4.39 10.27
CA ASN A 228 -2.78 5.44 9.95
C ASN A 228 -2.82 6.55 11.02
N LEU A 229 -2.78 6.18 12.30
CA LEU A 229 -2.75 7.15 13.40
C LEU A 229 -1.47 7.99 13.39
N ALA A 230 -0.30 7.36 13.25
CA ALA A 230 0.98 8.05 13.19
C ALA A 230 1.07 8.98 11.96
N TRP A 231 0.60 8.51 10.80
CA TRP A 231 0.60 9.28 9.56
C TRP A 231 -0.38 10.44 9.60
N ARG A 232 -1.56 10.26 10.21
CA ARG A 232 -2.51 11.36 10.47
C ARG A 232 -1.81 12.50 11.20
N ASP A 233 -1.10 12.19 12.28
CA ASP A 233 -0.43 13.20 13.10
C ASP A 233 0.67 13.92 12.32
N ARG A 234 1.47 13.19 11.52
CA ARG A 234 2.46 13.80 10.61
C ARG A 234 1.81 14.70 9.57
N LEU A 235 0.72 14.27 8.94
CA LEU A 235 0.03 15.04 7.89
C LEU A 235 -0.63 16.31 8.47
N LEU A 236 -1.18 16.25 9.68
CA LEU A 236 -1.74 17.41 10.38
C LEU A 236 -0.67 18.42 10.79
N ALA A 237 0.57 17.96 11.04
CA ALA A 237 1.69 18.81 11.43
C ALA A 237 2.41 19.50 10.25
N LEU A 238 2.07 19.16 9.00
CA LEU A 238 2.68 19.77 7.82
C LEU A 238 2.39 21.28 7.76
N PRO A 239 3.30 22.10 7.20
CA PRO A 239 2.98 23.49 6.93
C PRO A 239 1.88 23.60 5.86
N PRO A 240 1.13 24.72 5.81
CA PRO A 240 0.16 24.97 4.76
C PRO A 240 0.83 24.82 3.38
N GLY A 241 0.16 24.15 2.45
CA GLY A 241 0.77 23.79 1.16
C GLY A 241 -0.06 22.78 0.38
N ARG A 242 0.43 22.41 -0.80
CA ARG A 242 -0.17 21.42 -1.69
C ARG A 242 0.71 20.17 -1.74
N TYR A 243 0.17 19.03 -1.37
CA TYR A 243 0.92 17.78 -1.30
C TYR A 243 0.23 16.71 -2.12
N VAL A 244 0.99 15.90 -2.85
CA VAL A 244 0.53 14.59 -3.32
C VAL A 244 0.97 13.56 -2.29
N VAL A 245 0.05 12.76 -1.77
CA VAL A 245 0.31 11.74 -0.75
C VAL A 245 0.01 10.37 -1.35
N ALA A 246 1.02 9.55 -1.54
CA ALA A 246 0.90 8.19 -2.04
C ALA A 246 1.08 7.20 -0.89
N VAL A 247 0.02 6.47 -0.58
CA VAL A 247 0.00 5.40 0.40
C VAL A 247 -0.79 4.22 -0.18
N GLY A 248 -0.50 3.01 0.28
CA GLY A 248 -1.10 1.79 -0.20
C GLY A 248 -2.63 1.90 -0.19
N ALA A 249 -3.28 1.40 -1.25
CA ALA A 249 -4.71 1.55 -1.43
C ALA A 249 -5.55 1.11 -0.21
N LEU A 250 -5.08 0.11 0.55
CA LEU A 250 -5.76 -0.34 1.77
C LEU A 250 -5.83 0.75 2.86
N HIS A 251 -4.86 1.66 2.94
CA HIS A 251 -4.87 2.78 3.89
C HIS A 251 -5.92 3.84 3.55
N LEU A 252 -6.34 3.92 2.28
CA LEU A 252 -7.35 4.87 1.82
C LEU A 252 -8.76 4.27 1.74
N TYR A 253 -8.85 3.01 1.34
CA TYR A 253 -10.11 2.34 1.02
C TYR A 253 -10.46 1.20 1.97
N GLY A 254 -9.65 0.90 2.99
CA GLY A 254 -9.98 -0.08 4.03
C GLY A 254 -10.95 0.46 5.09
N GLU A 255 -11.29 -0.41 6.05
CA GLU A 255 -11.88 0.02 7.31
C GLU A 255 -10.91 0.96 8.06
N GLY A 256 -11.39 1.83 8.96
CA GLY A 256 -10.52 2.70 9.76
C GLY A 256 -9.50 3.52 8.94
N ASN A 257 -9.86 3.91 7.71
CA ASN A 257 -8.94 4.49 6.75
C ASN A 257 -8.45 5.90 7.12
N LEU A 258 -7.26 6.23 6.63
CA LEU A 258 -6.61 7.51 6.84
C LEU A 258 -7.46 8.72 6.40
N PRO A 259 -8.16 8.73 5.24
CA PRO A 259 -9.03 9.83 4.86
C PRO A 259 -10.12 10.14 5.89
N SER A 260 -10.68 9.13 6.54
CA SER A 260 -11.72 9.33 7.57
C SER A 260 -11.14 9.94 8.84
N MET A 261 -9.86 9.65 9.16
CA MET A 261 -9.16 10.22 10.31
C MET A 261 -8.71 11.67 10.11
N LEU A 262 -8.70 12.17 8.88
CA LEU A 262 -8.26 13.52 8.51
C LEU A 262 -9.41 14.55 8.40
N LYS A 263 -10.67 14.10 8.50
CA LYS A 263 -11.86 14.95 8.38
C LYS A 263 -12.21 15.68 9.67
#